data_AF-A0A397ZV71-F1
#
_entry.id   AF-A0A397ZV71-F1
#
_cell.length_a   1.000
_cell.length_b   1.000
_cell.length_c   1.000
_cell.angle_alpha   90.00
_cell.angle_beta   90.00
_cell.angle_gamma   90.00
#
_symmetry.space_group_name_H-M   'P 1'
#
loop_
_entity.id
_entity.type
_entity.pdbx_description
1 polymer ?
#
loop_
_entity_poly.entity_id
_entity_poly.type
_entity_poly.pdbx_seq_one_letter_code
_entity_poly.pdbx_strand_id
1 'polypeptide(L)'
;MSALQCLTFLFLFLLLQVATPASPLPLDRRRRVLDNSNHSNFAKHPRRVVFPVNRGSCDLFAGEWVRDETYPLYRAEECGGGMIDPGFDCQTYGRPDSDYLKFRWKPFNCDVPRFNGVKFLQEMRNKTIMFVGDSLGRNQWESLMCMITSSAPFIHTHIIHEDPLSTFKILDYDVKVSFYRAPYLVNIEKIHGKTTLKLDEISVDASAAWRTANVLLFNTGHWWSHTGSLRGWEQMKIGGRYYGDMDRLVAMRKGLTTWSNWVLRYTNSPLTRVFFFSVSPTHYNPNEWTSGATASTITQGGKTCYGQTKPFSGTSYPTSSYVDQKKVIDQVVKEMKSHVSLMDISMLSALRIDGHPSIYSGDLNPSLKKNPDRSSDCSHWCLPGLPDTWNQLFYAALLF
;
A
#
# COMPACT_ATOMS: atom_id res chain seq x y z
N MET A 1 51.09 46.56 28.82
CA MET A 1 52.42 46.20 29.38
C MET A 1 52.28 46.05 30.89
N SER A 2 53.23 45.36 31.56
CA SER A 2 53.20 44.90 32.98
C SER A 2 52.00 44.00 33.35
N ALA A 3 52.12 42.72 33.75
CA ALA A 3 53.22 41.93 34.34
C ALA A 3 53.69 42.50 35.71
N LEU A 4 53.94 41.73 36.78
CA LEU A 4 54.50 40.38 36.83
C LEU A 4 54.37 39.77 38.27
N GLN A 5 54.14 38.44 38.42
CA GLN A 5 54.65 37.53 39.50
C GLN A 5 54.24 37.76 41.00
N CYS A 6 54.40 36.81 41.96
CA CYS A 6 55.11 35.50 41.96
C CYS A 6 54.66 34.48 43.04
N LEU A 7 55.18 33.23 42.90
CA LEU A 7 55.27 32.08 43.86
C LEU A 7 53.93 31.37 44.20
N THR A 8 53.80 30.10 44.63
CA THR A 8 54.57 28.81 44.58
C THR A 8 53.52 27.67 44.83
N PHE A 9 53.47 26.47 44.23
CA PHE A 9 54.37 25.35 43.88
C PHE A 9 54.37 24.14 44.86
N LEU A 10 54.48 22.93 44.26
CA LEU A 10 54.64 21.56 44.81
C LEU A 10 53.36 20.76 45.14
N PHE A 11 53.26 19.43 44.91
CA PHE A 11 53.68 18.47 43.87
C PHE A 11 53.11 17.09 44.32
N LEU A 12 52.87 16.15 43.39
CA LEU A 12 52.53 14.75 43.72
C LEU A 12 53.73 14.02 44.38
N PHE A 13 53.50 13.04 45.28
CA PHE A 13 53.59 11.60 44.94
C PHE A 13 53.54 10.60 46.15
N LEU A 14 52.65 9.60 46.03
CA LEU A 14 52.83 8.14 46.31
C LEU A 14 52.80 7.51 47.75
N LEU A 15 52.18 6.31 47.83
CA LEU A 15 52.32 5.20 48.83
C LEU A 15 51.71 5.40 50.25
N LEU A 16 51.12 4.42 50.96
CA LEU A 16 50.54 3.09 50.63
C LEU A 16 49.71 2.55 51.84
N GLN A 17 48.65 1.75 51.61
CA GLN A 17 47.96 0.84 52.59
C GLN A 17 47.27 1.51 53.82
N VAL A 18 46.22 0.97 54.44
CA VAL A 18 45.79 -0.44 54.66
C VAL A 18 44.30 -0.65 54.29
N ALA A 19 43.93 -1.87 53.91
CA ALA A 19 42.54 -2.26 53.61
C ALA A 19 42.14 -3.60 54.25
N THR A 20 40.82 -3.82 54.36
CA THR A 20 40.10 -5.06 54.78
C THR A 20 40.07 -5.39 56.29
N PRO A 21 39.07 -6.17 56.78
CA PRO A 21 37.93 -6.78 56.07
C PRO A 21 36.53 -6.43 56.60
N ALA A 22 35.51 -6.62 55.77
CA ALA A 22 34.14 -6.87 56.19
C ALA A 22 33.49 -7.90 55.23
N SER A 23 32.94 -8.98 55.78
CA SER A 23 32.49 -10.16 55.02
C SER A 23 31.07 -9.99 54.43
N PRO A 24 30.70 -10.72 53.35
CA PRO A 24 29.49 -10.44 52.58
C PRO A 24 28.32 -11.41 52.85
N LEU A 25 27.09 -10.90 52.93
CA LEU A 25 25.81 -11.61 52.71
C LEU A 25 24.71 -10.59 52.34
N PRO A 26 23.62 -10.99 51.67
CA PRO A 26 23.52 -11.92 50.54
C PRO A 26 22.93 -11.23 49.28
N LEU A 27 23.26 -11.75 48.09
CA LEU A 27 22.72 -11.25 46.81
C LEU A 27 21.26 -11.69 46.62
N ASP A 28 20.30 -10.80 46.91
CA ASP A 28 18.91 -11.02 46.52
C ASP A 28 18.67 -10.73 45.02
N ARG A 29 17.74 -11.49 44.45
CA ARG A 29 17.70 -11.92 43.06
C ARG A 29 16.98 -10.90 42.18
N ARG A 30 17.60 -9.74 41.92
CA ARG A 30 17.13 -8.85 40.83
C ARG A 30 17.20 -9.57 39.49
N ARG A 31 16.03 -9.96 39.00
CA ARG A 31 15.77 -10.55 37.68
C ARG A 31 16.39 -9.65 36.59
N ARG A 32 17.56 -10.03 36.07
CA ARG A 32 17.99 -9.54 34.75
C ARG A 32 17.01 -10.13 33.74
N VAL A 33 16.21 -9.28 33.10
CA VAL A 33 15.63 -9.64 31.81
C VAL A 33 16.82 -9.72 30.85
N LEU A 34 17.22 -10.94 30.52
CA LEU A 34 18.22 -11.19 29.49
C LEU A 34 17.61 -10.78 28.15
N ASP A 35 18.12 -9.67 27.61
CA ASP A 35 17.91 -9.29 26.21
C ASP A 35 18.61 -10.32 25.33
N ASN A 36 17.86 -11.36 24.93
CA ASN A 36 18.39 -12.50 24.20
C ASN A 36 18.17 -12.30 22.71
N SER A 37 18.92 -11.35 22.15
CA SER A 37 18.98 -11.05 20.71
C SER A 37 19.69 -12.17 19.94
N ASN A 38 19.04 -13.32 19.85
CA ASN A 38 19.47 -14.45 19.02
C ASN A 38 19.31 -14.11 17.52
N HIS A 39 20.28 -13.36 16.99
CA HIS A 39 20.53 -13.28 15.57
C HIS A 39 21.24 -14.56 15.08
N SER A 40 20.46 -15.59 14.75
CA SER A 40 20.98 -16.74 14.00
C SER A 40 19.93 -17.32 13.04
N ASN A 41 20.42 -17.65 11.84
CA ASN A 41 19.78 -18.51 10.84
C ASN A 41 18.46 -18.02 10.21
N PHE A 42 18.55 -16.99 9.36
CA PHE A 42 17.54 -16.67 8.34
C PHE A 42 17.55 -17.66 7.15
N ALA A 43 17.60 -18.97 7.43
CA ALA A 43 17.22 -20.01 6.46
C ALA A 43 15.69 -20.22 6.54
N LYS A 44 14.91 -19.21 6.15
CA LYS A 44 13.44 -19.31 6.17
C LYS A 44 12.97 -20.22 5.05
N HIS A 45 12.42 -21.39 5.38
CA HIS A 45 11.55 -22.13 4.48
C HIS A 45 10.44 -21.20 3.92
N PRO A 46 10.02 -21.34 2.66
CA PRO A 46 8.96 -20.53 2.07
C PRO A 46 7.67 -20.66 2.89
N ARG A 47 7.18 -19.53 3.42
CA ARG A 47 5.98 -19.49 4.25
C ARG A 47 4.75 -19.34 3.38
N ARG A 48 4.11 -20.47 3.09
CA ARG A 48 2.80 -20.54 2.43
C ARG A 48 1.78 -19.66 3.18
N VAL A 49 1.23 -18.67 2.50
CA VAL A 49 0.11 -17.85 3.00
C VAL A 49 -1.19 -18.61 2.74
N VAL A 50 -2.06 -18.69 3.75
CA VAL A 50 -3.32 -19.46 3.73
C VAL A 50 -4.41 -18.64 4.39
N PHE A 51 -5.64 -18.66 3.85
CA PHE A 51 -6.78 -18.01 4.48
C PHE A 51 -7.14 -18.66 5.83
N PRO A 52 -7.29 -17.90 6.93
CA PRO A 52 -7.92 -18.38 8.15
C PRO A 52 -9.44 -18.49 7.93
N VAL A 53 -9.92 -19.69 7.56
CA VAL A 53 -11.34 -19.90 7.27
C VAL A 53 -12.18 -19.96 8.55
N ASN A 54 -12.75 -18.82 8.96
CA ASN A 54 -13.84 -18.81 9.95
C ASN A 54 -15.18 -19.12 9.24
N ARG A 55 -15.73 -20.32 9.46
CA ARG A 55 -16.96 -20.79 8.79
C ARG A 55 -18.27 -20.15 9.31
N GLY A 56 -18.20 -19.32 10.36
CA GLY A 56 -19.38 -18.71 10.99
C GLY A 56 -19.69 -17.26 10.59
N SER A 57 -18.82 -16.61 9.80
CA SER A 57 -18.95 -15.18 9.47
C SER A 57 -18.58 -14.89 8.01
N CYS A 58 -19.21 -13.88 7.42
CA CYS A 58 -18.80 -13.32 6.13
C CYS A 58 -17.49 -12.54 6.30
N ASP A 59 -16.39 -13.08 5.76
CA ASP A 59 -15.15 -12.34 5.54
C ASP A 59 -15.04 -12.05 4.04
N LEU A 60 -15.28 -10.80 3.66
CA LEU A 60 -15.26 -10.34 2.27
C LEU A 60 -13.90 -10.58 1.58
N PHE A 61 -12.81 -10.70 2.35
CA PHE A 61 -11.45 -10.84 1.84
C PHE A 61 -10.94 -12.30 1.86
N ALA A 62 -11.73 -13.26 2.35
CA ALA A 62 -11.41 -14.69 2.35
C ALA A 62 -12.32 -15.48 1.41
N GLY A 63 -11.75 -16.04 0.35
CA GLY A 63 -12.51 -16.59 -0.77
C GLY A 63 -11.64 -17.16 -1.89
N GLU A 64 -12.22 -17.21 -3.08
CA GLU A 64 -11.59 -17.72 -4.29
C GLU A 64 -11.94 -16.88 -5.53
N TRP A 65 -11.11 -16.97 -6.57
CA TRP A 65 -11.41 -16.41 -7.89
C TRP A 65 -12.22 -17.42 -8.70
N VAL A 66 -13.40 -17.00 -9.15
CA VAL A 66 -14.27 -17.80 -10.02
C VAL A 66 -14.40 -17.13 -11.39
N ARG A 67 -14.47 -17.95 -12.45
CA ARG A 67 -14.75 -17.44 -13.80
C ARG A 67 -16.21 -17.02 -13.88
N ASP A 68 -16.47 -15.88 -14.51
CA ASP A 68 -17.80 -15.32 -14.72
C ASP A 68 -17.84 -14.61 -16.07
N GLU A 69 -18.65 -15.13 -17.01
CA GLU A 69 -18.70 -14.59 -18.38
C GLU A 69 -19.33 -13.19 -18.46
N THR A 70 -20.06 -12.76 -17.41
CA THR A 70 -20.69 -11.43 -17.29
C THR A 70 -19.71 -10.31 -16.93
N TYR A 71 -18.42 -10.63 -16.80
CA TYR A 71 -17.33 -9.68 -16.58
C TYR A 71 -16.60 -9.36 -17.90
N PRO A 72 -15.86 -8.24 -18.02
CA PRO A 72 -15.66 -7.18 -17.01
C PRO A 72 -16.95 -6.40 -16.71
N LEU A 73 -16.92 -5.54 -15.68
CA LEU A 73 -18.07 -4.71 -15.33
C LEU A 73 -18.38 -3.63 -16.39
N TYR A 74 -17.35 -3.24 -17.16
CA TYR A 74 -17.37 -2.23 -18.22
C TYR A 74 -16.27 -2.56 -19.24
N ARG A 75 -16.34 -2.02 -20.46
CA ARG A 75 -15.24 -2.06 -21.45
C ARG A 75 -14.37 -0.81 -21.32
N ALA A 76 -13.06 -0.88 -21.60
CA ALA A 76 -12.17 0.28 -21.52
C ALA A 76 -12.69 1.46 -22.36
N GLU A 77 -13.20 1.16 -23.55
CA GLU A 77 -13.82 2.10 -24.49
C GLU A 77 -15.07 2.83 -23.94
N GLU A 78 -15.76 2.25 -22.94
CA GLU A 78 -16.94 2.86 -22.28
C GLU A 78 -16.52 3.86 -21.19
N CYS A 79 -15.28 3.79 -20.68
CA CYS A 79 -14.78 4.68 -19.65
C CYS A 79 -14.34 6.04 -20.22
N GLY A 80 -15.32 6.81 -20.72
CA GLY A 80 -15.23 8.22 -21.13
C GLY A 80 -13.82 8.71 -21.47
N GLY A 81 -13.38 8.43 -22.71
CA GLY A 81 -11.97 8.43 -23.12
C GLY A 81 -11.08 9.52 -22.50
N GLY A 82 -9.98 9.08 -21.88
CA GLY A 82 -9.03 9.93 -21.15
C GLY A 82 -9.07 9.79 -19.63
N MET A 83 -9.96 8.95 -19.07
CA MET A 83 -10.03 8.67 -17.63
C MET A 83 -9.02 7.63 -17.13
N ILE A 84 -8.61 6.70 -17.98
CA ILE A 84 -7.63 5.64 -17.64
C ILE A 84 -6.23 6.12 -18.02
N ASP A 85 -5.29 6.06 -17.09
CA ASP A 85 -3.87 6.33 -17.37
C ASP A 85 -3.32 5.35 -18.44
N PRO A 86 -2.51 5.82 -19.40
CA PRO A 86 -1.89 4.94 -20.40
C PRO A 86 -1.09 3.77 -19.82
N GLY A 87 -0.59 3.87 -18.58
CA GLY A 87 0.04 2.78 -17.86
C GLY A 87 -0.90 1.61 -17.51
N PHE A 88 -2.21 1.84 -17.47
CA PHE A 88 -3.23 0.87 -17.05
C PHE A 88 -4.15 0.39 -18.20
N ASP A 89 -4.21 1.08 -19.33
CA ASP A 89 -5.09 0.73 -20.47
C ASP A 89 -4.53 -0.40 -21.37
N CYS A 90 -4.51 -1.61 -20.83
CA CYS A 90 -3.83 -2.74 -21.45
C CYS A 90 -4.38 -3.15 -22.82
N GLN A 91 -5.71 -3.09 -23.01
CA GLN A 91 -6.34 -3.52 -24.27
C GLN A 91 -6.00 -2.54 -25.39
N THR A 92 -6.14 -1.23 -25.15
CA THR A 92 -5.76 -0.19 -26.12
C THR A 92 -4.27 -0.26 -26.48
N TYR A 93 -3.40 -0.57 -25.51
CA TYR A 93 -1.95 -0.69 -25.74
C TYR A 93 -1.46 -2.09 -26.18
N GLY A 94 -2.38 -2.90 -26.72
CA GLY A 94 -2.08 -4.06 -27.54
C GLY A 94 -1.98 -5.39 -26.80
N ARG A 95 -2.61 -5.53 -25.63
CA ARG A 95 -2.71 -6.81 -24.92
C ARG A 95 -3.59 -7.78 -25.72
N PRO A 96 -3.08 -8.97 -26.13
CA PRO A 96 -3.81 -9.86 -27.05
C PRO A 96 -4.80 -10.79 -26.34
N ASP A 97 -4.64 -11.03 -25.04
CA ASP A 97 -5.54 -11.83 -24.23
C ASP A 97 -6.55 -10.96 -23.46
N SER A 98 -7.75 -11.49 -23.23
CA SER A 98 -8.81 -10.83 -22.45
C SER A 98 -9.40 -11.72 -21.35
N ASP A 99 -8.89 -12.95 -21.21
CA ASP A 99 -9.37 -13.95 -20.25
C ASP A 99 -9.20 -13.52 -18.78
N TYR A 100 -8.18 -12.70 -18.48
CA TYR A 100 -7.97 -12.10 -17.16
C TYR A 100 -9.16 -11.21 -16.72
N LEU A 101 -9.95 -10.69 -17.66
CA LEU A 101 -11.15 -9.89 -17.37
C LEU A 101 -12.33 -10.75 -16.91
N LYS A 102 -12.31 -12.07 -17.13
CA LYS A 102 -13.43 -12.99 -16.88
C LYS A 102 -13.45 -13.58 -15.47
N PHE A 103 -12.81 -12.93 -14.50
CA PHE A 103 -12.70 -13.43 -13.13
C PHE A 103 -13.28 -12.46 -12.12
N ARG A 104 -14.13 -12.98 -11.22
CA ARG A 104 -14.64 -12.26 -10.06
C ARG A 104 -14.22 -12.94 -8.76
N TRP A 105 -14.15 -12.15 -7.70
CA TRP A 105 -13.94 -12.68 -6.36
C TRP A 105 -15.24 -13.26 -5.78
N LYS A 106 -15.13 -14.38 -5.09
CA LYS A 106 -16.23 -15.00 -4.35
C LYS A 106 -15.76 -15.34 -2.93
N PRO A 107 -16.22 -14.61 -1.90
CA PRO A 107 -16.00 -14.97 -0.50
C PRO A 107 -16.58 -16.36 -0.18
N PHE A 108 -16.00 -17.06 0.79
CA PHE A 108 -16.43 -18.44 1.08
C PHE A 108 -17.84 -18.58 1.65
N ASN A 109 -18.30 -17.59 2.43
CA ASN A 109 -19.53 -17.68 3.24
C ASN A 109 -20.59 -16.63 2.86
N CYS A 110 -20.39 -15.86 1.79
CA CYS A 110 -21.27 -14.76 1.38
C CYS A 110 -20.99 -14.33 -0.06
N ASP A 111 -21.97 -13.64 -0.67
CA ASP A 111 -21.83 -13.05 -2.00
C ASP A 111 -21.48 -11.56 -1.90
N VAL A 112 -20.67 -11.08 -2.85
CA VAL A 112 -20.38 -9.64 -3.02
C VAL A 112 -21.47 -9.04 -3.92
N PRO A 113 -22.17 -7.97 -3.50
CA PRO A 113 -23.16 -7.33 -4.36
C PRO A 113 -22.47 -6.71 -5.60
N ARG A 114 -22.98 -7.02 -6.80
CA ARG A 114 -22.50 -6.38 -8.04
C ARG A 114 -22.65 -4.87 -7.92
N PHE A 115 -21.64 -4.14 -8.39
CA PHE A 115 -21.65 -2.68 -8.33
C PHE A 115 -22.86 -2.09 -9.06
N ASN A 116 -23.49 -1.09 -8.45
CA ASN A 116 -24.57 -0.32 -9.04
C ASN A 116 -24.25 1.17 -8.85
N GLY A 117 -23.83 1.84 -9.92
CA GLY A 117 -23.41 3.23 -9.91
C GLY A 117 -24.52 4.19 -9.50
N VAL A 118 -25.78 3.93 -9.90
CA VAL A 118 -26.93 4.75 -9.50
C VAL A 118 -27.16 4.67 -7.99
N LYS A 119 -27.18 3.47 -7.39
CA LYS A 119 -27.29 3.30 -5.93
C LYS A 119 -26.09 3.95 -5.23
N PHE A 120 -24.86 3.73 -5.72
CA PHE A 120 -23.67 4.34 -5.14
C PHE A 120 -23.74 5.87 -5.12
N LEU A 121 -24.12 6.49 -6.23
CA LEU A 121 -24.27 7.95 -6.35
C LEU A 121 -25.42 8.49 -5.48
N GLN A 122 -26.53 7.75 -5.33
CA GLN A 122 -27.62 8.10 -4.40
C GLN A 122 -27.13 8.12 -2.95
N GLU A 123 -26.48 7.05 -2.50
CA GLU A 123 -25.93 6.92 -1.13
C GLU A 123 -24.79 7.92 -0.86
N MET A 124 -24.06 8.33 -1.90
CA MET A 124 -22.95 9.29 -1.81
C MET A 124 -23.35 10.73 -2.13
N ARG A 125 -24.62 11.02 -2.41
CA ARG A 125 -25.10 12.37 -2.76
C ARG A 125 -24.60 13.43 -1.77
N ASN A 126 -24.07 14.54 -2.30
CA ASN A 126 -23.45 15.66 -1.57
C ASN A 126 -22.20 15.27 -0.73
N LYS A 127 -21.53 14.14 -1.03
CA LYS A 127 -20.34 13.66 -0.29
C LYS A 127 -19.08 13.65 -1.14
N THR A 128 -17.95 13.76 -0.46
CA THR A 128 -16.61 13.59 -1.04
C THR A 128 -16.01 12.26 -0.59
N ILE A 129 -15.64 11.42 -1.55
CA ILE A 129 -14.78 10.24 -1.38
C ILE A 129 -13.38 10.65 -1.81
N MET A 130 -12.37 10.35 -0.99
CA MET A 130 -10.97 10.68 -1.30
C MET A 130 -10.08 9.47 -1.09
N PHE A 131 -9.48 9.02 -2.19
CA PHE A 131 -8.34 8.11 -2.19
C PHE A 131 -7.09 8.91 -1.82
N VAL A 132 -6.26 8.41 -0.91
CA VAL A 132 -5.07 9.11 -0.42
C VAL A 132 -3.90 8.14 -0.37
N GLY A 133 -2.86 8.35 -1.17
CA GLY A 133 -1.72 7.45 -1.15
C GLY A 133 -0.84 7.44 -2.38
N ASP A 134 -0.42 6.23 -2.77
CA ASP A 134 0.49 5.98 -3.90
C ASP A 134 -0.27 5.69 -5.21
N SER A 135 0.47 5.31 -6.25
CA SER A 135 -0.06 5.05 -7.60
C SER A 135 -1.06 3.88 -7.66
N LEU A 136 -1.10 3.00 -6.66
CA LEU A 136 -2.10 1.93 -6.58
C LEU A 136 -3.45 2.48 -6.10
N GLY A 137 -3.43 3.50 -5.22
CA GLY A 137 -4.64 4.25 -4.87
C GLY A 137 -5.20 5.02 -6.06
N ARG A 138 -4.33 5.55 -6.94
CA ARG A 138 -4.73 6.15 -8.22
C ARG A 138 -5.36 5.12 -9.16
N ASN A 139 -4.74 3.95 -9.30
CA ASN A 139 -5.24 2.85 -10.14
C ASN A 139 -6.61 2.33 -9.66
N GLN A 140 -6.88 2.35 -8.34
CA GLN A 140 -8.22 2.10 -7.80
C GLN A 140 -9.20 3.27 -8.02
N TRP A 141 -8.74 4.52 -7.92
CA TRP A 141 -9.56 5.71 -8.17
C TRP A 141 -10.10 5.76 -9.61
N GLU A 142 -9.23 5.53 -10.60
CA GLU A 142 -9.62 5.52 -12.03
C GLU A 142 -10.59 4.37 -12.35
N SER A 143 -10.39 3.18 -11.76
CA SER A 143 -11.36 2.07 -11.84
C SER A 143 -12.74 2.48 -11.32
N LEU A 144 -12.82 3.18 -10.17
CA LEU A 144 -14.11 3.59 -9.60
C LEU A 144 -14.81 4.62 -10.52
N MET A 145 -14.06 5.53 -11.13
CA MET A 145 -14.60 6.46 -12.12
C MET A 145 -15.23 5.71 -13.30
N CYS A 146 -14.53 4.73 -13.87
CA CYS A 146 -15.03 3.90 -14.96
C CYS A 146 -16.28 3.09 -14.59
N MET A 147 -16.27 2.47 -13.39
CA MET A 147 -17.43 1.73 -12.89
C MET A 147 -18.65 2.63 -12.70
N ILE A 148 -18.45 3.88 -12.26
CA ILE A 148 -19.53 4.87 -12.12
C ILE A 148 -20.06 5.29 -13.49
N THR A 149 -19.20 5.66 -14.45
CA THR A 149 -19.62 6.17 -15.76
C THR A 149 -20.30 5.11 -16.61
N SER A 150 -19.76 3.88 -16.69
CA SER A 150 -20.41 2.78 -17.41
C SER A 150 -21.75 2.37 -16.76
N SER A 151 -21.83 2.35 -15.43
CA SER A 151 -23.09 2.01 -14.74
C SER A 151 -24.13 3.13 -14.71
N ALA A 152 -23.78 4.37 -15.09
CA ALA A 152 -24.68 5.52 -15.10
C ALA A 152 -24.31 6.49 -16.25
N PRO A 153 -24.49 6.10 -17.52
CA PRO A 153 -23.87 6.75 -18.68
C PRO A 153 -24.42 8.15 -19.03
N PHE A 154 -25.50 8.60 -18.38
CA PHE A 154 -26.14 9.90 -18.64
C PHE A 154 -25.84 10.97 -17.58
N ILE A 155 -24.86 10.73 -16.69
CA ILE A 155 -24.45 11.71 -15.68
C ILE A 155 -23.51 12.77 -16.26
N HIS A 156 -23.66 14.01 -15.81
CA HIS A 156 -22.76 15.11 -16.15
C HIS A 156 -21.52 15.04 -15.25
N THR A 157 -20.36 14.95 -15.87
CA THR A 157 -19.08 14.81 -15.15
C THR A 157 -18.09 15.90 -15.53
N HIS A 158 -17.17 16.20 -14.62
CA HIS A 158 -16.03 17.08 -14.87
C HIS A 158 -14.84 16.61 -14.04
N ILE A 159 -13.67 16.45 -14.69
CA ILE A 159 -12.45 16.04 -14.03
C ILE A 159 -11.47 17.22 -13.93
N ILE A 160 -10.83 17.35 -12.78
CA ILE A 160 -9.78 18.35 -12.52
C ILE A 160 -8.52 17.59 -12.18
N HIS A 161 -7.46 17.78 -12.97
CA HIS A 161 -6.16 17.17 -12.77
C HIS A 161 -5.18 18.20 -12.19
N GLU A 162 -4.97 18.13 -10.89
CA GLU A 162 -3.97 18.92 -10.16
C GLU A 162 -3.11 17.97 -9.31
N ASP A 163 -1.84 18.31 -9.08
CA ASP A 163 -0.92 17.63 -8.16
C ASP A 163 -0.80 18.51 -6.90
N PRO A 164 -1.10 18.02 -5.69
CA PRO A 164 -1.35 16.62 -5.33
C PRO A 164 -2.81 16.15 -5.44
N LEU A 165 -3.81 17.01 -5.69
CA LEU A 165 -5.23 16.67 -5.57
C LEU A 165 -5.97 16.68 -6.92
N SER A 166 -6.20 15.51 -7.51
CA SER A 166 -7.10 15.36 -8.66
C SER A 166 -8.52 15.02 -8.20
N THR A 167 -9.55 15.53 -8.89
CA THR A 167 -10.97 15.37 -8.50
C THR A 167 -11.88 15.13 -9.69
N PHE A 168 -12.58 14.00 -9.68
CA PHE A 168 -13.70 13.68 -10.55
C PHE A 168 -15.01 14.11 -9.89
N LYS A 169 -15.76 15.00 -10.53
CA LYS A 169 -17.05 15.54 -10.05
C LYS A 169 -18.20 14.93 -10.83
N ILE A 170 -19.23 14.46 -10.15
CA ILE A 170 -20.49 14.02 -10.73
C ILE A 170 -21.56 15.03 -10.32
N LEU A 171 -22.00 15.85 -11.27
CA LEU A 171 -22.73 17.10 -10.99
C LEU A 171 -24.18 16.85 -10.55
N ASP A 172 -24.87 15.87 -11.13
CA ASP A 172 -26.28 15.55 -10.84
C ASP A 172 -26.52 15.04 -9.39
N TYR A 173 -25.43 14.67 -8.71
CA TYR A 173 -25.41 14.13 -7.35
C TYR A 173 -24.57 14.97 -6.36
N ASP A 174 -23.88 16.03 -6.81
CA ASP A 174 -22.80 16.73 -6.08
C ASP A 174 -21.85 15.73 -5.38
N VAL A 175 -21.47 14.68 -6.10
CA VAL A 175 -20.50 13.67 -5.62
C VAL A 175 -19.11 14.06 -6.11
N LYS A 176 -18.13 14.00 -5.22
CA LYS A 176 -16.71 14.19 -5.57
C LYS A 176 -15.96 12.91 -5.26
N VAL A 177 -15.23 12.40 -6.25
CA VAL A 177 -14.35 11.24 -6.13
C VAL A 177 -12.94 11.73 -6.45
N SER A 178 -12.12 11.90 -5.41
CA SER A 178 -10.81 12.54 -5.50
C SER A 178 -9.67 11.56 -5.26
N PHE A 179 -8.50 11.85 -5.85
CA PHE A 179 -7.23 11.22 -5.51
C PHE A 179 -6.25 12.29 -5.00
N TYR A 180 -5.74 12.10 -3.78
CA TYR A 180 -4.68 12.89 -3.19
C TYR A 180 -3.38 12.09 -3.18
N ARG A 181 -2.38 12.55 -3.93
CA ARG A 181 -1.06 11.92 -4.03
C ARG A 181 -0.25 12.16 -2.76
N ALA A 182 -0.09 11.11 -1.96
CA ALA A 182 0.74 11.10 -0.75
C ALA A 182 1.40 9.72 -0.58
N PRO A 183 2.40 9.34 -1.40
CA PRO A 183 2.82 7.93 -1.53
C PRO A 183 3.34 7.28 -0.24
N TYR A 184 3.83 8.09 0.70
CA TYR A 184 4.32 7.68 2.02
C TYR A 184 3.39 8.08 3.17
N LEU A 185 2.24 8.71 2.89
CA LEU A 185 1.28 9.33 3.83
C LEU A 185 1.84 10.41 4.77
N VAL A 186 3.14 10.68 4.75
CA VAL A 186 3.82 11.73 5.54
C VAL A 186 4.43 12.80 4.64
N ASN A 187 4.78 13.94 5.24
CA ASN A 187 5.25 15.12 4.53
C ASN A 187 6.58 14.86 3.78
N ILE A 188 6.69 15.38 2.56
CA ILE A 188 7.92 15.45 1.77
C ILE A 188 8.14 16.91 1.41
N GLU A 189 9.25 17.49 1.86
CA GLU A 189 9.58 18.90 1.58
C GLU A 189 11.07 19.07 1.24
N LYS A 190 11.42 20.16 0.54
CA LYS A 190 12.84 20.51 0.29
C LYS A 190 13.41 21.26 1.48
N ILE A 191 14.34 20.65 2.21
CA ILE A 191 15.08 21.26 3.32
C ILE A 191 16.54 21.41 2.92
N HIS A 192 17.06 22.64 2.94
CA HIS A 192 18.44 22.96 2.55
C HIS A 192 18.84 22.35 1.18
N GLY A 193 17.94 22.46 0.20
CA GLY A 193 18.12 21.92 -1.15
C GLY A 193 17.78 20.43 -1.32
N LYS A 194 17.66 19.66 -0.24
CA LYS A 194 17.40 18.21 -0.28
C LYS A 194 15.94 17.84 -0.05
N THR A 195 15.41 16.99 -0.91
CA THR A 195 14.08 16.39 -0.81
C THR A 195 14.04 15.45 0.41
N THR A 196 13.24 15.80 1.41
CA THR A 196 13.28 15.20 2.75
C THR A 196 11.95 14.58 3.13
N LEU A 197 11.94 13.26 3.37
CA LEU A 197 10.76 12.54 3.90
C LEU A 197 10.70 12.68 5.43
N LYS A 198 9.63 13.29 5.96
CA LYS A 198 9.49 13.62 7.39
C LYS A 198 8.55 12.62 8.06
N LEU A 199 9.11 11.57 8.65
CA LEU A 199 8.36 10.41 9.13
C LEU A 199 7.42 10.72 10.31
N ASP A 200 7.61 11.86 10.99
CA ASP A 200 6.86 12.34 12.14
C ASP A 200 5.90 13.51 11.83
N GLU A 201 5.67 13.83 10.56
CA GLU A 201 4.84 14.98 10.17
C GLU A 201 3.91 14.68 8.98
N ILE A 202 2.72 15.27 8.99
CA ILE A 202 1.80 15.36 7.84
C ILE A 202 1.65 16.85 7.53
N SER A 203 1.75 17.23 6.25
CA SER A 203 1.73 18.64 5.87
C SER A 203 0.37 19.28 6.21
N VAL A 204 0.39 20.59 6.47
CA VAL A 204 -0.82 21.35 6.79
C VAL A 204 -1.85 21.24 5.66
N ASP A 205 -1.41 21.31 4.41
CA ASP A 205 -2.28 21.27 3.23
C ASP A 205 -2.89 19.88 3.02
N ALA A 206 -2.12 18.81 3.20
CA ALA A 206 -2.64 17.44 3.17
C ALA A 206 -3.67 17.22 4.28
N SER A 207 -3.32 17.63 5.50
CA SER A 207 -4.22 17.58 6.66
C SER A 207 -5.50 18.41 6.45
N ALA A 208 -5.43 19.55 5.75
CA ALA A 208 -6.59 20.36 5.40
C ALA A 208 -7.45 19.67 4.34
N ALA A 209 -6.85 19.18 3.25
CA ALA A 209 -7.55 18.50 2.16
C ALA A 209 -8.29 17.25 2.65
N TRP A 210 -7.61 16.35 3.37
CA TRP A 210 -8.19 15.06 3.78
C TRP A 210 -9.38 15.22 4.74
N ARG A 211 -9.38 16.27 5.58
CA ARG A 211 -10.51 16.60 6.49
C ARG A 211 -11.77 17.07 5.76
N THR A 212 -11.72 17.34 4.46
CA THR A 212 -12.92 17.67 3.66
C THR A 212 -13.72 16.44 3.21
N ALA A 213 -13.15 15.24 3.32
CA ALA A 213 -13.75 14.00 2.83
C ALA A 213 -14.70 13.35 3.85
N ASN A 214 -15.80 12.79 3.35
CA ASN A 214 -16.73 11.95 4.12
C ASN A 214 -16.30 10.48 4.12
N VAL A 215 -15.62 10.05 3.06
CA VAL A 215 -15.04 8.70 2.97
C VAL A 215 -13.57 8.82 2.56
N LEU A 216 -12.67 8.31 3.39
CA LEU A 216 -11.23 8.32 3.16
C LEU A 216 -10.73 6.89 2.89
N LEU A 217 -10.12 6.66 1.74
CA LEU A 217 -9.43 5.41 1.39
C LEU A 217 -7.92 5.66 1.37
N PHE A 218 -7.24 5.33 2.45
CA PHE A 218 -5.79 5.46 2.54
C PHE A 218 -5.09 4.23 1.97
N ASN A 219 -3.99 4.42 1.24
CA ASN A 219 -3.10 3.33 0.83
C ASN A 219 -1.63 3.76 0.91
N THR A 220 -0.74 2.83 1.26
CA THR A 220 0.71 2.99 1.05
C THR A 220 1.41 1.64 1.18
N GLY A 221 2.37 1.38 0.30
CA GLY A 221 3.18 0.16 0.34
C GLY A 221 4.22 0.12 -0.77
N HIS A 222 3.75 0.28 -2.00
CA HIS A 222 4.53 0.13 -3.23
C HIS A 222 5.83 0.96 -3.21
N TRP A 223 5.73 2.24 -2.83
CA TRP A 223 6.85 3.18 -2.79
C TRP A 223 7.85 2.94 -1.63
N TRP A 224 7.49 2.20 -0.58
CA TRP A 224 8.45 1.86 0.51
C TRP A 224 9.52 0.87 0.06
N SER A 225 9.27 0.09 -0.98
CA SER A 225 10.25 -0.83 -1.57
C SER A 225 11.28 -0.13 -2.48
N HIS A 226 11.03 1.10 -2.89
CA HIS A 226 11.85 1.79 -3.89
C HIS A 226 13.23 2.18 -3.35
N THR A 227 14.23 2.09 -4.24
CA THR A 227 15.63 2.46 -3.97
C THR A 227 16.17 3.36 -5.09
N GLY A 228 17.37 3.93 -4.90
CA GLY A 228 17.95 4.85 -5.87
C GLY A 228 17.07 6.09 -6.12
N SER A 229 16.93 6.51 -7.37
CA SER A 229 16.08 7.64 -7.76
C SER A 229 14.58 7.39 -7.59
N LEU A 230 14.14 6.12 -7.68
CA LEU A 230 12.71 5.75 -7.63
C LEU A 230 12.05 6.02 -6.26
N ARG A 231 12.84 6.24 -5.20
CA ARG A 231 12.33 6.54 -3.87
C ARG A 231 11.78 7.97 -3.73
N GLY A 232 12.12 8.89 -4.63
CA GLY A 232 11.57 10.25 -4.62
C GLY A 232 12.00 11.14 -3.44
N TRP A 233 12.97 10.73 -2.62
CA TRP A 233 13.57 11.52 -1.55
C TRP A 233 15.07 11.24 -1.44
N GLU A 234 15.81 12.19 -0.84
CA GLU A 234 17.27 12.15 -0.70
C GLU A 234 17.71 11.82 0.72
N GLN A 235 16.90 12.22 1.71
CA GLN A 235 17.10 11.94 3.14
C GLN A 235 15.76 11.78 3.85
N MET A 236 15.78 11.16 5.03
CA MET A 236 14.66 11.09 5.96
C MET A 236 14.91 11.97 7.19
N LYS A 237 13.84 12.49 7.79
CA LYS A 237 13.86 13.24 9.05
C LYS A 237 12.89 12.62 10.04
N ILE A 238 13.31 12.51 11.30
CA ILE A 238 12.46 12.16 12.45
C ILE A 238 13.08 12.65 13.76
N GLY A 239 12.28 13.20 14.67
CA GLY A 239 12.72 13.69 15.99
C GLY A 239 13.78 14.79 15.88
N GLY A 240 13.69 15.63 14.84
CA GLY A 240 14.68 16.65 14.51
C GLY A 240 16.02 16.13 13.93
N ARG A 241 16.21 14.81 13.80
CA ARG A 241 17.43 14.20 13.26
C ARG A 241 17.26 13.80 11.79
N TYR A 242 18.35 13.88 11.03
CA TYR A 242 18.42 13.50 9.62
C TYR A 242 19.13 12.15 9.43
N TYR A 243 18.65 11.39 8.45
CA TYR A 243 19.15 10.07 8.08
C TYR A 243 19.26 9.99 6.56
N GLY A 244 20.42 9.63 6.00
CA GLY A 244 20.54 9.45 4.55
C GLY A 244 19.76 8.23 4.03
N ASP A 245 19.63 7.22 4.89
CA ASP A 245 18.79 6.03 4.68
C ASP A 245 18.45 5.36 6.02
N MET A 246 17.52 4.40 6.03
CA MET A 246 17.19 3.53 7.17
C MET A 246 16.45 2.27 6.69
N ASP A 247 16.22 1.30 7.58
CA ASP A 247 15.37 0.14 7.24
C ASP A 247 13.96 0.59 6.78
N ARG A 248 13.47 -0.02 5.69
CA ARG A 248 12.21 0.39 5.05
C ARG A 248 10.96 0.03 5.86
N LEU A 249 10.97 -1.09 6.59
CA LEU A 249 9.85 -1.49 7.44
C LEU A 249 9.81 -0.64 8.72
N VAL A 250 10.98 -0.24 9.24
CA VAL A 250 11.09 0.74 10.34
C VAL A 250 10.60 2.12 9.90
N ALA A 251 10.97 2.58 8.69
CA ALA A 251 10.48 3.84 8.12
C ALA A 251 8.95 3.81 7.92
N MET A 252 8.45 2.74 7.29
CA MET A 252 7.04 2.52 7.03
C MET A 252 6.21 2.52 8.31
N ARG A 253 6.68 1.83 9.37
CA ARG A 253 6.03 1.84 10.68
C ARG A 253 5.95 3.26 11.25
N LYS A 254 7.05 4.01 11.20
CA LYS A 254 7.09 5.38 11.73
C LYS A 254 6.10 6.29 11.00
N GLY A 255 6.08 6.24 9.67
CA GLY A 255 5.12 7.01 8.87
C GLY A 255 3.67 6.62 9.14
N LEU A 256 3.38 5.30 9.23
CA LEU A 256 2.04 4.81 9.56
C LEU A 256 1.61 5.13 11.00
N THR A 257 2.52 5.19 11.98
CA THR A 257 2.22 5.69 13.33
C THR A 257 1.87 7.18 13.32
N THR A 258 2.49 7.99 12.47
CA THR A 258 2.13 9.41 12.30
C THR A 258 0.75 9.56 11.66
N TRP A 259 0.48 8.78 10.60
CA TRP A 259 -0.83 8.71 9.96
C TRP A 259 -1.94 8.21 10.92
N SER A 260 -1.70 7.16 11.72
CA SER A 260 -2.71 6.64 12.64
C SER A 260 -3.07 7.66 13.72
N ASN A 261 -2.08 8.38 14.26
CA ASN A 261 -2.29 9.49 15.19
C ASN A 261 -3.09 10.65 14.57
N TRP A 262 -2.91 10.92 13.27
CA TRP A 262 -3.71 11.92 12.54
C TRP A 262 -5.17 11.48 12.39
N VAL A 263 -5.42 10.24 11.99
CA VAL A 263 -6.77 9.67 11.85
C VAL A 263 -7.51 9.75 13.18
N LEU A 264 -6.91 9.22 14.26
CA LEU A 264 -7.49 9.24 15.60
C LEU A 264 -7.78 10.67 16.12
N ARG A 265 -7.03 11.68 15.67
CA ARG A 265 -7.22 13.08 16.06
C ARG A 265 -8.31 13.80 15.25
N TYR A 266 -8.45 13.50 13.96
CA TYR A 266 -9.20 14.34 13.03
C TYR A 266 -10.42 13.69 12.37
N THR A 267 -10.57 12.36 12.43
CA THR A 267 -11.68 11.63 11.78
C THR A 267 -12.63 10.96 12.77
N ASN A 268 -12.60 11.33 14.06
CA ASN A 268 -13.46 10.76 15.10
C ASN A 268 -14.91 11.28 15.06
N SER A 269 -15.49 11.38 13.86
CA SER A 269 -16.87 11.79 13.60
C SER A 269 -17.65 10.59 13.04
N PRO A 270 -18.88 10.32 13.51
CA PRO A 270 -19.72 9.26 12.92
C PRO A 270 -20.09 9.51 11.45
N LEU A 271 -19.86 10.74 10.94
CA LEU A 271 -20.09 11.12 9.55
C LEU A 271 -18.90 10.84 8.61
N THR A 272 -17.73 10.49 9.15
CA THR A 272 -16.51 10.19 8.39
C THR A 272 -16.20 8.71 8.49
N ARG A 273 -16.04 8.03 7.35
CA ARG A 273 -15.58 6.63 7.31
C ARG A 273 -14.19 6.53 6.74
N VAL A 274 -13.34 5.78 7.43
CA VAL A 274 -11.93 5.62 7.07
C VAL A 274 -11.66 4.15 6.77
N PHE A 275 -11.10 3.91 5.60
CA PHE A 275 -10.62 2.62 5.14
C PHE A 275 -9.11 2.69 4.95
N PHE A 276 -8.44 1.56 5.15
CA PHE A 276 -7.05 1.39 4.76
C PHE A 276 -6.95 0.23 3.78
N PHE A 277 -6.44 0.51 2.59
CA PHE A 277 -6.20 -0.47 1.54
C PHE A 277 -4.85 -1.16 1.81
N SER A 278 -4.91 -2.48 2.05
CA SER A 278 -3.71 -3.29 2.32
C SER A 278 -2.75 -3.34 1.12
N VAL A 279 -1.56 -3.88 1.32
CA VAL A 279 -0.49 -3.88 0.31
C VAL A 279 -0.93 -4.57 -0.99
N SER A 280 -0.86 -3.86 -2.11
CA SER A 280 -0.89 -4.48 -3.44
C SER A 280 0.39 -5.27 -3.68
N PRO A 281 0.33 -6.56 -4.06
CA PRO A 281 1.51 -7.35 -4.37
C PRO A 281 2.20 -6.88 -5.66
N THR A 282 3.42 -7.39 -5.88
CA THR A 282 4.13 -7.27 -7.15
C THR A 282 4.56 -8.66 -7.63
N HIS A 283 4.67 -8.84 -8.94
CA HIS A 283 5.01 -10.12 -9.57
C HIS A 283 6.27 -10.01 -10.45
N TYR A 284 7.34 -9.43 -9.90
CA TYR A 284 8.66 -9.35 -10.55
C TYR A 284 9.52 -10.61 -10.36
N ASN A 285 9.19 -11.49 -9.42
CA ASN A 285 10.00 -12.68 -9.12
C ASN A 285 9.17 -13.97 -9.30
N PRO A 286 9.34 -14.69 -10.42
CA PRO A 286 8.61 -15.94 -10.69
C PRO A 286 8.68 -16.98 -9.59
N ASN A 287 9.79 -17.00 -8.83
CA ASN A 287 9.95 -17.92 -7.71
C ASN A 287 8.88 -17.74 -6.62
N GLU A 288 8.16 -16.60 -6.58
CA GLU A 288 7.03 -16.40 -5.65
C GLU A 288 5.85 -17.34 -5.95
N TRP A 289 5.63 -17.72 -7.22
CA TRP A 289 4.55 -18.62 -7.63
C TRP A 289 5.00 -19.96 -8.23
N THR A 290 6.25 -20.11 -8.67
CA THR A 290 6.77 -21.39 -9.21
C THR A 290 7.33 -22.33 -8.13
N SER A 291 7.68 -21.81 -6.95
CA SER A 291 8.24 -22.60 -5.84
C SER A 291 7.23 -23.60 -5.26
N GLY A 292 7.28 -24.84 -5.75
CA GLY A 292 6.43 -25.95 -5.30
C GLY A 292 5.33 -26.38 -6.29
N ALA A 293 5.26 -25.77 -7.48
CA ALA A 293 4.36 -26.21 -8.54
C ALA A 293 4.96 -27.37 -9.36
N THR A 294 4.19 -28.42 -9.61
CA THR A 294 4.54 -29.52 -10.53
C THR A 294 4.45 -29.08 -11.99
N ALA A 295 5.44 -28.30 -12.45
CA ALA A 295 5.95 -28.13 -13.83
C ALA A 295 5.01 -28.01 -15.07
N SER A 296 3.68 -28.03 -14.92
CA SER A 296 2.73 -28.30 -16.02
C SER A 296 2.01 -27.06 -16.58
N THR A 297 2.11 -25.91 -15.92
CA THR A 297 1.47 -24.65 -16.34
C THR A 297 2.41 -23.45 -16.34
N ILE A 298 3.68 -23.65 -15.99
CA ILE A 298 4.69 -22.60 -16.03
C ILE A 298 5.14 -22.44 -17.48
N THR A 299 4.94 -21.24 -18.05
CA THR A 299 5.70 -20.79 -19.23
C THR A 299 7.18 -20.76 -18.86
N GLN A 300 7.89 -21.86 -19.15
CA GLN A 300 9.29 -22.02 -18.75
C GLN A 300 10.16 -20.88 -19.32
N GLY A 301 10.77 -20.10 -18.41
CA GLY A 301 11.75 -19.07 -18.76
C GLY A 301 11.33 -17.60 -18.58
N GLY A 302 10.05 -17.30 -18.29
CA GLY A 302 9.64 -15.91 -18.00
C GLY A 302 10.28 -15.38 -16.71
N LYS A 303 10.91 -14.19 -16.75
CA LYS A 303 11.50 -13.54 -15.55
C LYS A 303 10.54 -12.61 -14.81
N THR A 304 9.32 -12.43 -15.30
CA THR A 304 8.34 -11.43 -14.84
C THR A 304 6.92 -11.97 -14.95
N CYS A 305 5.91 -11.14 -14.68
CA CYS A 305 4.50 -11.38 -14.98
C CYS A 305 4.14 -11.47 -16.49
N TYR A 306 5.10 -11.27 -17.40
CA TYR A 306 4.82 -11.36 -18.84
C TYR A 306 4.33 -12.75 -19.25
N GLY A 307 3.33 -12.78 -20.15
CA GLY A 307 2.72 -14.01 -20.66
C GLY A 307 1.82 -14.76 -19.68
N GLN A 308 1.58 -14.23 -18.47
CA GLN A 308 0.60 -14.82 -17.54
C GLN A 308 -0.82 -14.39 -17.94
N THR A 309 -1.68 -15.36 -18.25
CA THR A 309 -3.03 -15.13 -18.81
C THR A 309 -4.17 -15.71 -17.95
N LYS A 310 -3.82 -16.34 -16.81
CA LYS A 310 -4.77 -16.95 -15.87
C LYS A 310 -4.34 -16.69 -14.42
N PRO A 311 -5.29 -16.56 -13.48
CA PRO A 311 -5.00 -16.51 -12.05
C PRO A 311 -4.17 -17.70 -11.57
N PHE A 312 -3.40 -17.50 -10.51
CA PHE A 312 -2.78 -18.58 -9.76
C PHE A 312 -3.85 -19.48 -9.13
N SER A 313 -3.77 -20.78 -9.37
CA SER A 313 -4.78 -21.74 -8.93
C SER A 313 -4.73 -22.00 -7.42
N GLY A 314 -5.90 -21.95 -6.77
CA GLY A 314 -6.09 -22.33 -5.37
C GLY A 314 -6.14 -21.14 -4.40
N THR A 315 -6.19 -21.46 -3.11
CA THR A 315 -6.52 -20.53 -2.02
C THR A 315 -5.31 -20.23 -1.12
N SER A 316 -4.10 -20.45 -1.64
CA SER A 316 -2.85 -20.29 -0.90
C SER A 316 -1.73 -19.86 -1.84
N TYR A 317 -0.83 -18.99 -1.39
CA TYR A 317 0.26 -18.46 -2.20
C TYR A 317 1.61 -18.85 -1.59
N PRO A 318 2.59 -19.39 -2.35
CA PRO A 318 3.78 -20.04 -1.77
C PRO A 318 4.66 -19.12 -0.93
N THR A 319 4.87 -17.88 -1.40
CA THR A 319 5.59 -16.82 -0.69
C THR A 319 5.29 -15.50 -1.40
N SER A 320 5.29 -14.35 -0.71
CA SER A 320 5.25 -13.08 -1.43
C SER A 320 6.01 -11.93 -0.77
N SER A 321 6.55 -11.06 -1.62
CA SER A 321 7.26 -9.82 -1.28
C SER A 321 6.49 -8.87 -0.36
N TYR A 322 5.15 -8.83 -0.41
CA TYR A 322 4.35 -7.92 0.43
C TYR A 322 4.26 -8.33 1.91
N VAL A 323 4.58 -9.58 2.27
CA VAL A 323 4.21 -10.19 3.56
C VAL A 323 4.75 -9.41 4.77
N ASP A 324 5.97 -8.86 4.69
CA ASP A 324 6.55 -8.10 5.80
C ASP A 324 6.05 -6.64 5.87
N GLN A 325 5.68 -6.03 4.73
CA GLN A 325 4.97 -4.73 4.72
C GLN A 325 3.55 -4.87 5.30
N LYS A 326 2.81 -5.91 4.91
CA LYS A 326 1.47 -6.19 5.44
C LYS A 326 1.48 -6.34 6.96
N LYS A 327 2.47 -7.03 7.55
CA LYS A 327 2.60 -7.13 9.02
C LYS A 327 2.75 -5.77 9.71
N VAL A 328 3.36 -4.77 9.06
CA VAL A 328 3.46 -3.41 9.62
C VAL A 328 2.07 -2.76 9.61
N ILE A 329 1.35 -2.85 8.50
CA ILE A 329 -0.03 -2.33 8.37
C ILE A 329 -0.97 -3.02 9.35
N ASP A 330 -1.01 -4.35 9.37
CA ASP A 330 -1.87 -5.15 10.25
C ASP A 330 -1.67 -4.78 11.72
N GLN A 331 -0.43 -4.51 12.14
CA GLN A 331 -0.13 -4.10 13.51
C GLN A 331 -0.61 -2.68 13.80
N VAL A 332 -0.31 -1.70 12.94
CA VAL A 332 -0.73 -0.31 13.16
C VAL A 332 -2.26 -0.19 13.12
N VAL A 333 -2.93 -0.80 12.15
CA VAL A 333 -4.40 -0.75 12.03
C VAL A 333 -5.08 -1.47 13.19
N LYS A 334 -4.52 -2.60 13.67
CA LYS A 334 -5.02 -3.29 14.87
C LYS A 334 -4.96 -2.42 16.14
N GLU A 335 -3.93 -1.58 16.28
CA GLU A 335 -3.82 -0.63 17.40
C GLU A 335 -4.91 0.47 17.33
N MET A 336 -5.41 0.79 16.13
CA MET A 336 -6.49 1.77 15.91
C MET A 336 -7.90 1.23 16.21
N LYS A 337 -8.05 -0.08 16.46
CA LYS A 337 -9.34 -0.74 16.74
C LYS A 337 -10.36 -0.49 15.61
N SER A 338 -11.55 0.03 15.93
CA SER A 338 -12.67 0.22 15.00
C SER A 338 -12.68 1.57 14.27
N HIS A 339 -11.65 2.41 14.41
CA HIS A 339 -11.60 3.72 13.73
C HIS A 339 -11.27 3.61 12.23
N VAL A 340 -10.80 2.44 11.78
CA VAL A 340 -10.41 2.16 10.39
C VAL A 340 -10.86 0.76 9.99
N SER A 341 -11.49 0.66 8.82
CA SER A 341 -11.77 -0.64 8.18
C SER A 341 -10.62 -1.05 7.27
N LEU A 342 -9.94 -2.16 7.59
CA LEU A 342 -8.91 -2.73 6.74
C LEU A 342 -9.55 -3.44 5.53
N MET A 343 -9.14 -3.06 4.32
CA MET A 343 -9.43 -3.82 3.10
C MET A 343 -8.27 -4.77 2.83
N ASP A 344 -8.39 -6.05 3.24
CA ASP A 344 -7.30 -7.03 3.15
C ASP A 344 -7.16 -7.67 1.76
N ILE A 345 -6.93 -6.82 0.76
CA ILE A 345 -6.83 -7.20 -0.66
C ILE A 345 -5.56 -7.98 -1.00
N SER A 346 -4.56 -8.06 -0.11
CA SER A 346 -3.21 -8.52 -0.49
C SER A 346 -3.18 -9.96 -0.99
N MET A 347 -3.93 -10.85 -0.34
CA MET A 347 -3.95 -12.26 -0.69
C MET A 347 -4.72 -12.54 -1.98
N LEU A 348 -5.93 -11.99 -2.12
CA LEU A 348 -6.72 -12.15 -3.36
C LEU A 348 -6.00 -11.53 -4.56
N SER A 349 -5.23 -10.45 -4.36
CA SER A 349 -4.45 -9.81 -5.41
C SER A 349 -3.20 -10.61 -5.79
N ALA A 350 -2.61 -11.37 -4.86
CA ALA A 350 -1.43 -12.20 -5.13
C ALA A 350 -1.77 -13.39 -6.04
N LEU A 351 -3.03 -13.81 -6.06
CA LEU A 351 -3.52 -14.81 -6.98
C LEU A 351 -3.70 -14.28 -8.41
N ARG A 352 -3.52 -12.99 -8.68
CA ARG A 352 -3.88 -12.34 -9.95
C ARG A 352 -2.69 -11.92 -10.80
N ILE A 353 -1.66 -12.75 -10.90
CA ILE A 353 -0.45 -12.49 -11.70
C ILE A 353 -0.80 -12.06 -13.15
N ASP A 354 -1.91 -12.57 -13.68
CA ASP A 354 -2.50 -12.25 -14.98
C ASP A 354 -3.07 -10.83 -15.12
N GLY A 355 -3.36 -10.13 -14.03
CA GLY A 355 -3.99 -8.80 -14.04
C GLY A 355 -3.06 -7.62 -14.31
N HIS A 356 -1.75 -7.83 -14.43
CA HIS A 356 -0.75 -6.77 -14.62
C HIS A 356 -0.68 -6.26 -16.08
N PRO A 357 -0.31 -4.99 -16.32
CA PRO A 357 -0.02 -4.47 -17.65
C PRO A 357 1.15 -5.16 -18.34
N SER A 358 2.18 -5.57 -17.61
CA SER A 358 3.43 -6.07 -18.17
C SER A 358 3.96 -5.07 -19.22
N ILE A 359 4.07 -5.43 -20.50
CA ILE A 359 4.52 -4.54 -21.58
C ILE A 359 3.40 -3.77 -22.28
N TYR A 360 2.14 -3.99 -21.89
CA TYR A 360 0.95 -3.41 -22.50
C TYR A 360 0.57 -2.08 -21.83
N SER A 361 1.51 -1.14 -21.81
CA SER A 361 1.32 0.25 -21.36
C SER A 361 1.65 1.23 -22.49
N GLY A 362 1.08 2.44 -22.44
CA GLY A 362 1.39 3.55 -23.34
C GLY A 362 2.71 4.27 -23.03
N ASP A 363 3.25 4.11 -21.82
CA ASP A 363 4.53 4.71 -21.40
C ASP A 363 5.74 4.01 -22.03
N LEU A 364 5.54 2.77 -22.48
CA LEU A 364 6.60 1.94 -23.05
C LEU A 364 6.72 2.14 -24.56
N ASN A 365 7.83 2.75 -24.98
CA ASN A 365 8.18 2.83 -26.40
C ASN A 365 8.39 1.43 -27.02
N PRO A 366 8.29 1.29 -28.36
CA PRO A 366 8.38 -0.01 -29.04
C PRO A 366 9.68 -0.78 -28.81
N SER A 367 10.79 -0.10 -28.51
CA SER A 367 12.07 -0.76 -28.21
C SER A 367 12.08 -1.38 -26.82
N LEU A 368 11.44 -0.75 -25.83
CA LEU A 368 11.27 -1.32 -24.49
C LEU A 368 10.31 -2.53 -24.49
N LYS A 369 9.21 -2.49 -25.27
CA LYS A 369 8.28 -3.61 -25.39
C LYS A 369 8.93 -4.91 -25.91
N LYS A 370 10.04 -4.82 -26.65
CA LYS A 370 10.83 -5.98 -27.12
C LYS A 370 11.61 -6.72 -26.02
N ASN A 371 11.71 -6.17 -24.81
CA ASN A 371 12.46 -6.76 -23.70
C ASN A 371 11.60 -6.87 -22.42
N PRO A 372 10.55 -7.71 -22.41
CA PRO A 372 9.60 -7.83 -21.30
C PRO A 372 10.25 -8.17 -19.95
N ASP A 373 11.41 -8.86 -19.96
CA ASP A 373 12.20 -9.16 -18.77
C ASP A 373 12.69 -7.91 -18.01
N ARG A 374 12.75 -6.74 -18.67
CA ARG A 374 13.24 -5.48 -18.10
C ARG A 374 12.23 -4.33 -18.15
N SER A 375 11.19 -4.44 -18.96
CA SER A 375 10.20 -3.37 -19.16
C SER A 375 8.80 -3.71 -18.64
N SER A 376 8.53 -4.94 -18.20
CA SER A 376 7.21 -5.29 -17.67
C SER A 376 6.88 -4.50 -16.40
N ASP A 377 5.75 -3.80 -16.38
CA ASP A 377 5.11 -3.41 -15.13
C ASP A 377 4.41 -4.63 -14.51
N CYS A 378 4.93 -5.08 -13.38
CA CYS A 378 4.34 -6.14 -12.56
C CYS A 378 3.97 -5.62 -11.17
N SER A 379 3.52 -4.37 -11.09
CA SER A 379 3.13 -3.67 -9.86
C SER A 379 1.77 -3.00 -9.95
N HIS A 380 1.48 -2.28 -11.04
CA HIS A 380 0.15 -1.71 -11.33
C HIS A 380 -0.75 -2.73 -12.03
N TRP A 381 -2.02 -2.39 -12.26
CA TRP A 381 -3.03 -3.32 -12.76
C TRP A 381 -3.78 -2.76 -13.97
N CYS A 382 -4.12 -3.66 -14.90
CA CYS A 382 -4.96 -3.32 -16.04
C CYS A 382 -6.34 -2.82 -15.59
N LEU A 383 -6.86 -1.84 -16.32
CA LEU A 383 -8.25 -1.38 -16.24
C LEU A 383 -8.97 -1.64 -17.58
N PRO A 384 -10.18 -2.25 -17.57
CA PRO A 384 -10.80 -2.99 -16.46
C PRO A 384 -9.92 -4.15 -15.95
N GLY A 385 -10.16 -4.62 -14.72
CA GLY A 385 -9.36 -5.68 -14.10
C GLY A 385 -9.49 -5.80 -12.59
N LEU A 386 -8.36 -6.08 -11.92
CA LEU A 386 -8.32 -6.33 -10.48
C LEU A 386 -8.84 -5.15 -9.62
N PRO A 387 -8.54 -3.87 -9.93
CA PRO A 387 -9.05 -2.75 -9.13
C PRO A 387 -10.58 -2.66 -9.11
N ASP A 388 -11.27 -3.19 -10.12
CA ASP A 388 -12.75 -3.26 -10.15
C ASP A 388 -13.29 -4.21 -9.08
N THR A 389 -12.50 -5.24 -8.72
CA THR A 389 -12.82 -6.13 -7.60
C THR A 389 -12.57 -5.43 -6.26
N TRP A 390 -11.49 -4.66 -6.15
CA TRP A 390 -11.24 -3.85 -4.95
C TRP A 390 -12.38 -2.84 -4.72
N ASN A 391 -12.86 -2.21 -5.79
CA ASN A 391 -13.99 -1.27 -5.73
C ASN A 391 -15.34 -1.94 -5.45
N GLN A 392 -15.55 -3.19 -5.88
CA GLN A 392 -16.71 -3.98 -5.43
C GLN A 392 -16.64 -4.36 -3.94
N LEU A 393 -15.46 -4.73 -3.44
CA LEU A 393 -15.24 -5.02 -2.02
C LEU A 393 -15.39 -3.76 -1.16
N PHE A 394 -14.90 -2.62 -1.64
CA PHE A 394 -15.16 -1.32 -1.03
C PHE A 394 -16.66 -0.99 -1.04
N TYR A 395 -17.35 -1.10 -2.18
CA TYR A 395 -18.78 -0.87 -2.31
C TYR A 395 -19.60 -1.75 -1.35
N ALA A 396 -19.23 -3.02 -1.21
CA ALA A 396 -19.81 -3.93 -0.22
C ALA A 396 -19.61 -3.41 1.21
N ALA A 397 -18.36 -3.27 1.66
CA ALA A 397 -18.02 -2.81 3.02
C ALA A 397 -18.44 -1.36 3.33
N LEU A 398 -18.81 -0.59 2.32
CA LEU A 398 -19.33 0.77 2.45
C LEU A 398 -20.87 0.78 2.60
N LEU A 399 -21.61 -0.07 1.90
CA LEU A 399 -23.08 0.05 1.83
C LEU A 399 -23.87 -1.12 2.43
N PHE A 400 -23.17 -2.13 2.94
CA PHE A 400 -23.72 -3.36 3.49
C PHE A 400 -22.89 -3.83 4.70
#